data_AF-A0A2E1W5Y9-F1
#
_entry.id   AF-A0A2E1W5Y9-F1
#
_cell.length_a   1.000
_cell.length_b   1.000
_cell.length_c   1.000
_cell.angle_alpha   90.00
_cell.angle_beta   90.00
_cell.angle_gamma   90.00
#
_symmetry.space_group_name_H-M   'P 1'
#
loop_
_entity.id
_entity.type
_entity.pdbx_description
1 polymer ?
#
loop_
_entity_poly.entity_id
_entity_poly.type
_entity_poly.pdbx_seq_one_letter_code
_entity_poly.pdbx_strand_id
1 'polypeptide(L)'
;MKYIIKLVLISIVLFGCTKKNCVKSSDLSFYELNETDRSFYIFSGDSFTVSVPKYVTPNNDSINDFFEMQTNVDSDDYITSKFTVINECEDVVHVETNSFPFTFPGIENLEDGQYDFTLAVVLDKNKDVIAGSGQIRILRK
;
A
#
# COMPACT_ATOMS: atom_id res chain seq x y z
N MET A 1 -25.10 -48.26 -3.90
CA MET A 1 -25.30 -46.89 -3.34
C MET A 1 -24.21 -46.39 -2.39
N LYS A 2 -23.17 -47.15 -2.00
CA LYS A 2 -22.11 -46.67 -1.08
C LYS A 2 -20.93 -45.94 -1.77
N TYR A 3 -20.73 -46.16 -3.06
CA TYR A 3 -19.57 -45.63 -3.80
C TYR A 3 -19.79 -44.22 -4.39
N ILE A 4 -21.04 -43.82 -4.63
CA ILE A 4 -21.38 -42.50 -5.21
C ILE A 4 -21.18 -41.39 -4.18
N ILE A 5 -21.53 -41.62 -2.91
CA ILE A 5 -21.39 -40.64 -1.82
C ILE A 5 -19.91 -40.27 -1.57
N LYS A 6 -18.99 -41.25 -1.75
CA LYS A 6 -17.55 -41.04 -1.55
C LYS A 6 -16.92 -40.13 -2.61
N LEU A 7 -17.40 -40.18 -3.85
CA LEU A 7 -16.89 -39.35 -4.95
C LEU A 7 -17.34 -37.89 -4.85
N VAL A 8 -18.57 -37.65 -4.41
CA VAL A 8 -19.10 -36.28 -4.22
C VAL A 8 -18.35 -35.56 -3.09
N LEU A 9 -18.02 -36.25 -1.99
CA LEU A 9 -17.26 -35.66 -0.88
C LEU A 9 -15.82 -35.30 -1.26
N ILE A 10 -15.15 -36.11 -2.08
CA ILE A 10 -13.77 -35.81 -2.56
C ILE A 10 -13.78 -34.62 -3.52
N SER A 11 -14.85 -34.48 -4.31
CA SER A 11 -15.03 -33.36 -5.25
C SER A 11 -15.18 -32.02 -4.51
N ILE A 12 -15.89 -32.00 -3.36
CA ILE A 12 -16.08 -30.78 -2.56
C ILE A 12 -14.77 -30.32 -1.90
N VAL A 13 -13.89 -31.25 -1.52
CA VAL A 13 -12.59 -30.91 -0.92
C VAL A 13 -11.60 -30.35 -1.96
N LEU A 14 -11.74 -30.72 -3.24
CA LEU A 14 -10.87 -30.24 -4.33
C LEU A 14 -11.32 -28.90 -4.94
N PHE A 15 -12.58 -28.49 -4.77
CA PHE A 15 -13.04 -27.13 -5.10
C PHE A 15 -12.66 -26.09 -4.03
N GLY A 16 -12.12 -26.54 -2.90
CA GLY A 16 -11.43 -25.71 -1.92
C GLY A 16 -10.03 -25.29 -2.41
N CYS A 17 -9.90 -24.79 -3.65
CA CYS A 17 -8.85 -23.82 -3.92
C CYS A 17 -9.22 -22.59 -3.07
N THR A 18 -8.83 -22.59 -1.80
CA THR A 18 -8.76 -21.37 -1.01
C THR A 18 -7.95 -20.40 -1.86
N LYS A 19 -8.61 -19.38 -2.44
CA LYS A 19 -7.91 -18.23 -3.02
C LYS A 19 -6.82 -17.89 -2.01
N LYS A 20 -5.56 -17.94 -2.44
CA LYS A 20 -4.45 -17.51 -1.60
C LYS A 20 -4.84 -16.11 -1.14
N ASN A 21 -5.02 -15.93 0.17
CA ASN A 21 -5.31 -14.60 0.68
C ASN A 21 -4.05 -13.79 0.40
N CYS A 22 -4.11 -12.93 -0.61
CA CYS A 22 -2.97 -12.14 -1.05
C CYS A 22 -2.86 -10.83 -0.27
N VAL A 23 -3.72 -10.65 0.75
CA VAL A 23 -3.71 -9.50 1.63
C VAL A 23 -3.38 -9.97 3.03
N LYS A 24 -2.20 -9.55 3.51
CA LYS A 24 -1.75 -9.83 4.86
C LYS A 24 -2.60 -9.04 5.84
N SER A 25 -3.11 -9.71 6.88
CA SER A 25 -3.80 -9.02 7.97
C SER A 25 -2.94 -7.91 8.55
N SER A 26 -3.56 -6.76 8.83
CA SER A 26 -2.88 -5.69 9.56
C SER A 26 -2.46 -6.16 10.96
N ASP A 27 -1.27 -5.74 11.38
CA ASP A 27 -0.73 -5.92 12.73
C ASP A 27 -1.33 -4.91 13.73
N LEU A 28 -2.12 -3.97 13.23
CA LEU A 28 -2.90 -2.99 13.99
C LEU A 28 -4.36 -3.04 13.56
N SER A 29 -5.28 -2.94 14.52
CA SER A 29 -6.70 -2.72 14.26
C SER A 29 -7.06 -1.24 14.29
N PHE A 30 -8.18 -0.86 13.67
CA PHE A 30 -8.65 0.53 13.66
C PHE A 30 -8.80 1.12 15.07
N TYR A 31 -9.32 0.34 16.03
CA TYR A 31 -9.54 0.78 17.42
C TYR A 31 -8.25 1.00 18.23
N GLU A 32 -7.11 0.53 17.72
CA GLU A 32 -5.78 0.76 18.31
C GLU A 32 -5.11 2.01 17.75
N LEU A 33 -5.66 2.60 16.68
CA LEU A 33 -5.19 3.88 16.16
C LEU A 33 -5.75 5.03 16.99
N ASN A 34 -4.89 6.00 17.27
CA ASN A 34 -5.38 7.35 17.54
C ASN A 34 -5.78 7.95 16.19
N GLU A 35 -7.08 8.02 15.90
CA GLU A 35 -7.62 8.49 14.61
C GLU A 35 -7.02 9.86 14.18
N THR A 36 -6.65 10.71 15.14
CA THR A 36 -6.06 12.04 14.87
C THR A 36 -4.56 12.01 14.59
N ASP A 37 -3.87 10.92 14.91
CA ASP A 37 -2.46 10.78 14.59
C ASP A 37 -2.31 10.56 13.07
N ARG A 38 -1.33 11.23 12.47
CA ARG A 38 -0.95 11.04 11.07
C ARG A 38 0.52 10.66 11.07
N SER A 39 0.78 9.36 11.09
CA SER A 39 2.14 8.82 11.08
C SER A 39 2.64 8.62 9.65
N PHE A 40 3.91 8.98 9.43
CA PHE A 40 4.57 8.88 8.13
C PHE A 40 5.88 8.10 8.21
N TYR A 41 6.24 7.41 7.12
CA TYR A 41 7.64 7.08 6.82
C TYR A 41 8.28 8.31 6.19
N ILE A 42 9.42 8.75 6.72
CA ILE A 42 10.14 9.94 6.22
C ILE A 42 11.43 9.47 5.56
N PHE A 43 11.58 9.79 4.29
CA PHE A 43 12.79 9.55 3.50
C PHE A 43 13.38 10.90 3.11
N SER A 44 14.70 11.05 3.24
CA SER A 44 15.38 12.31 2.97
C SER A 44 16.66 12.10 2.18
N GLY A 45 16.96 13.05 1.30
CA GLY A 45 18.22 13.18 0.59
C GLY A 45 18.50 14.67 0.37
N ASP A 46 19.73 15.10 0.60
CA ASP A 46 20.11 16.52 0.63
C ASP A 46 19.22 17.35 1.59
N SER A 47 18.44 18.28 1.03
CA SER A 47 17.46 19.13 1.71
C SER A 47 16.01 18.74 1.42
N PHE A 48 15.81 17.64 0.70
CA PHE A 48 14.51 17.17 0.25
C PHE A 48 13.98 16.05 1.13
N THR A 49 12.67 16.02 1.32
CA THR A 49 11.95 15.05 2.13
C THR A 49 10.73 14.52 1.39
N VAL A 50 10.48 13.23 1.59
CA VAL A 50 9.32 12.51 1.09
C VAL A 50 8.71 11.74 2.26
N SER A 51 7.46 12.05 2.57
CA SER A 51 6.71 11.48 3.69
C SER A 51 5.55 10.65 3.17
N VAL A 52 5.60 9.34 3.41
CA VAL A 52 4.58 8.38 2.98
C VAL A 52 3.68 8.02 4.16
N PRO A 53 2.35 8.15 4.07
CA PRO A 53 1.46 7.81 5.17
C PRO A 53 1.56 6.30 5.50
N LYS A 54 1.59 5.97 6.80
CA LYS A 54 1.66 4.56 7.26
C LYS A 54 0.31 3.85 7.20
N TYR A 55 -0.77 4.60 7.34
CA TYR A 55 -2.12 4.07 7.37
C TYR A 55 -3.08 4.98 6.58
N VAL A 56 -4.09 4.33 6.01
CA VAL A 56 -5.24 4.95 5.38
C VAL A 56 -6.48 4.30 5.99
N THR A 57 -7.42 5.13 6.42
CA THR A 57 -8.64 4.72 7.12
C THR A 57 -9.86 5.21 6.36
N PRO A 58 -10.27 4.55 5.25
CA PRO A 58 -11.36 5.02 4.41
C PRO A 58 -12.72 4.78 5.10
N ASN A 59 -13.12 5.69 5.97
CA ASN A 59 -14.33 5.62 6.78
C ASN A 59 -15.22 6.88 6.64
N ASN A 60 -14.80 7.83 5.81
CA ASN A 60 -15.48 9.08 5.47
C ASN A 60 -15.63 10.04 6.65
N ASP A 61 -14.65 10.08 7.56
CA ASP A 61 -14.53 11.04 8.67
C ASP A 61 -13.61 12.24 8.36
N SER A 62 -13.08 12.30 7.13
CA SER A 62 -12.10 13.28 6.62
C SER A 62 -10.70 13.19 7.22
N ILE A 63 -10.40 12.15 7.99
CA ILE A 63 -9.11 11.93 8.63
C ILE A 63 -8.48 10.65 8.09
N ASN A 64 -7.33 10.78 7.42
CA ASN A 64 -6.61 9.66 6.80
C ASN A 64 -7.46 8.82 5.80
N ASP A 65 -8.58 9.36 5.31
CA ASP A 65 -9.46 8.70 4.33
C ASP A 65 -8.76 8.39 3.00
N PHE A 66 -7.76 9.20 2.65
CA PHE A 66 -7.07 9.14 1.37
C PHE A 66 -5.57 8.98 1.59
N PHE A 67 -4.92 8.35 0.60
CA PHE A 67 -3.47 8.35 0.52
C PHE A 67 -2.97 9.73 0.07
N GLU A 68 -2.29 10.44 0.96
CA GLU A 68 -1.71 11.75 0.68
C GLU A 68 -0.23 11.76 1.09
N MET A 69 0.65 11.80 0.09
CA MET A 69 2.08 11.97 0.29
C MET A 69 2.41 13.43 0.58
N GLN A 70 3.33 13.68 1.51
CA GLN A 70 3.86 15.03 1.76
C GLN A 70 5.29 15.12 1.29
N THR A 71 5.65 16.21 0.63
CA THR A 71 7.01 16.42 0.12
C THR A 71 7.30 17.90 -0.07
N ASN A 72 8.58 18.25 -0.05
CA ASN A 72 9.10 19.56 -0.48
C ASN A 72 9.91 19.48 -1.78
N VAL A 73 9.81 18.37 -2.54
CA VAL A 73 10.38 18.25 -3.88
C VAL A 73 9.35 18.78 -4.87
N ASP A 74 9.70 19.83 -5.62
CA ASP A 74 8.85 20.37 -6.68
C ASP A 74 9.09 19.65 -8.02
N SER A 75 8.24 19.92 -9.01
CA SER A 75 8.32 19.26 -10.33
C SER A 75 9.65 19.47 -11.06
N ASP A 76 10.34 20.56 -10.75
CA ASP A 76 11.60 20.94 -11.39
C ASP A 76 12.83 20.38 -10.62
N ASP A 77 12.62 19.77 -9.46
CA ASP A 77 13.68 19.26 -8.59
C ASP A 77 14.01 17.78 -8.82
N TYR A 78 13.25 17.07 -9.68
CA TYR A 78 13.45 15.65 -9.96
C TYR A 78 13.45 15.31 -11.45
N ILE A 79 14.13 14.23 -11.80
CA ILE A 79 14.28 13.72 -13.18
C ILE A 79 13.28 12.59 -13.44
N THR A 80 13.19 11.67 -12.48
CA THR A 80 12.33 10.50 -12.57
C THR A 80 11.90 10.07 -11.18
N SER A 81 10.70 9.54 -11.10
CA SER A 81 10.11 9.03 -9.88
C SER A 81 9.45 7.68 -10.17
N LYS A 82 9.46 6.78 -9.19
CA LYS A 82 8.70 5.54 -9.23
C LYS A 82 8.17 5.21 -7.85
N PHE A 83 6.90 4.86 -7.81
CA PHE A 83 6.22 4.28 -6.65
C PHE A 83 5.59 2.97 -7.06
N THR A 84 5.73 1.94 -6.25
CA THR A 84 5.15 0.64 -6.53
C THR A 84 4.62 0.05 -5.24
N VAL A 85 3.37 -0.41 -5.29
CA VAL A 85 2.72 -1.08 -4.17
C VAL A 85 2.39 -2.50 -4.60
N ILE A 86 2.72 -3.46 -3.73
CA ILE A 86 2.49 -4.89 -3.94
C ILE A 86 1.70 -5.48 -2.77
N ASN A 87 1.01 -6.58 -3.06
CA ASN A 87 0.32 -7.39 -2.05
C ASN A 87 1.25 -8.52 -1.51
N GLU A 88 0.76 -9.34 -0.58
CA GLU A 88 1.54 -10.45 0.00
C GLU A 88 1.91 -11.55 -1.01
N CYS A 89 1.16 -11.63 -2.11
CA CYS A 89 1.46 -12.53 -3.23
C CYS A 89 2.48 -11.95 -4.23
N GLU A 90 3.05 -10.78 -3.94
CA GLU A 90 3.94 -10.02 -4.83
C GLU A 90 3.27 -9.49 -6.11
N ASP A 91 1.92 -9.48 -6.16
CA ASP A 91 1.21 -8.86 -7.26
C ASP A 91 1.28 -7.33 -7.13
N VAL A 92 1.57 -6.65 -8.23
CA VAL A 92 1.56 -5.17 -8.29
C VAL A 92 0.12 -4.68 -8.29
N VAL A 93 -0.27 -4.01 -7.21
CA VAL A 93 -1.61 -3.43 -7.06
C VAL A 93 -1.65 -1.96 -7.49
N HIS A 94 -0.50 -1.28 -7.48
CA HIS A 94 -0.38 0.10 -7.96
C HIS A 94 1.04 0.43 -8.40
N VAL A 95 1.13 1.25 -9.44
CA VAL A 95 2.40 1.79 -9.93
C VAL A 95 2.18 3.19 -10.47
N GLU A 96 3.03 4.12 -10.03
CA GLU A 96 3.13 5.46 -10.62
C GLU A 96 4.58 5.72 -11.01
N THR A 97 4.77 6.30 -12.19
CA THR A 97 6.09 6.65 -12.72
C THR A 97 6.08 8.07 -13.25
N ASN A 98 7.14 8.82 -12.96
CA ASN A 98 7.33 10.21 -13.37
C ASN A 98 6.19 11.17 -13.00
N SER A 99 5.36 10.77 -12.04
CA SER A 99 4.33 11.57 -11.39
C SER A 99 4.79 11.78 -9.95
N PHE A 100 4.95 13.02 -9.51
CA PHE A 100 5.35 13.33 -8.15
C PHE A 100 4.71 14.65 -7.69
N PRO A 101 4.15 14.74 -6.46
CA PRO A 101 4.01 13.68 -5.47
C PRO A 101 3.16 12.50 -5.97
N PHE A 102 3.45 11.29 -5.49
CA PHE A 102 2.68 10.11 -5.90
C PHE A 102 1.27 10.20 -5.34
N THR A 103 0.30 9.90 -6.20
CA THR A 103 -1.07 9.69 -5.78
C THR A 103 -1.34 8.19 -5.62
N PHE A 104 -2.45 7.83 -4.98
CA PHE A 104 -2.95 6.47 -5.02
C PHE A 104 -4.49 6.50 -5.10
N PRO A 105 -5.04 6.98 -6.24
CA PRO A 105 -6.47 6.98 -6.45
C PRO A 105 -6.98 5.54 -6.46
N GLY A 106 -7.98 5.23 -5.66
CA GLY A 106 -8.56 3.89 -5.59
C GLY A 106 -8.01 3.00 -4.47
N ILE A 107 -7.16 3.52 -3.59
CA ILE A 107 -6.72 2.80 -2.38
C ILE A 107 -7.91 2.35 -1.52
N GLU A 108 -9.00 3.12 -1.52
CA GLU A 108 -10.25 2.82 -0.85
C GLU A 108 -10.99 1.59 -1.41
N ASN A 109 -10.58 1.06 -2.57
CA ASN A 109 -11.14 -0.16 -3.16
C ASN A 109 -10.34 -1.42 -2.80
N LEU A 110 -9.17 -1.27 -2.17
CA LEU A 110 -8.36 -2.41 -1.73
C LEU A 110 -8.93 -3.04 -0.46
N GLU A 111 -8.72 -4.35 -0.29
CA GLU A 111 -9.13 -5.06 0.93
C GLU A 111 -8.33 -4.56 2.14
N ASP A 112 -8.92 -4.64 3.34
CA ASP A 112 -8.24 -4.27 4.58
C ASP A 112 -7.02 -5.16 4.83
N GLY A 113 -5.90 -4.54 5.18
CA GLY A 113 -4.65 -5.26 5.42
C GLY A 113 -3.41 -4.43 5.13
N GLN A 114 -2.31 -5.14 4.88
CA GLN A 114 -0.99 -4.55 4.63
C GLN A 114 -0.57 -4.73 3.18
N TYR A 115 -0.01 -3.66 2.62
CA TYR A 115 0.57 -3.63 1.28
C TYR A 115 1.99 -3.08 1.37
N ASP A 116 2.95 -3.79 0.80
CA ASP A 116 4.33 -3.34 0.80
C ASP A 116 4.51 -2.31 -0.32
N PHE A 117 5.24 -1.23 -0.03
CA PHE A 117 5.58 -0.24 -1.04
C PHE A 117 7.08 -0.08 -1.19
N THR A 118 7.48 0.32 -2.39
CA THR A 118 8.80 0.84 -2.69
C THR A 118 8.67 2.17 -3.40
N LEU A 119 9.61 3.08 -3.15
CA LEU A 119 9.72 4.36 -3.83
C LEU A 119 11.15 4.67 -4.21
N ALA A 120 11.30 5.41 -5.30
CA ALA A 120 12.54 6.03 -5.71
C ALA A 120 12.24 7.37 -6.39
N VAL A 121 12.98 8.41 -6.03
CA VAL A 121 12.95 9.74 -6.66
C VAL A 121 14.38 10.15 -6.95
N VAL A 122 14.71 10.40 -8.20
CA VAL A 122 16.04 10.85 -8.63
C VAL A 122 16.01 12.37 -8.78
N LEU A 123 16.80 13.06 -7.96
CA LEU A 123 16.87 14.52 -7.90
C LEU A 123 17.65 15.09 -9.09
N ASP A 124 17.25 16.24 -9.63
CA ASP A 124 17.88 16.80 -10.83
C ASP A 124 19.27 17.37 -10.57
N LYS A 125 19.39 18.18 -9.51
CA LYS A 125 20.58 18.99 -9.23
C LYS A 125 21.84 18.16 -8.94
N ASN A 126 21.69 17.14 -8.09
CA ASN A 126 22.82 16.34 -7.59
C ASN A 126 22.83 14.91 -8.17
N LYS A 127 21.77 14.51 -8.90
CA LYS A 127 21.53 13.11 -9.32
C LYS A 127 21.42 12.12 -8.15
N ASP A 128 21.25 12.63 -6.93
CA ASP A 128 21.00 11.83 -5.74
C ASP A 128 19.63 11.16 -5.78
N VAL A 129 19.49 10.06 -5.04
CA VAL A 129 18.27 9.25 -5.04
C VAL A 129 17.67 9.20 -3.64
N ILE A 130 16.44 9.67 -3.51
CA ILE A 130 15.60 9.38 -2.33
C ILE A 130 14.89 8.06 -2.61
N ALA A 131 15.31 6.99 -1.94
CA ALA A 131 14.71 5.67 -2.06
C ALA A 131 14.24 5.16 -0.70
N GLY A 132 13.16 4.39 -0.73
CA GLY A 132 12.53 3.91 0.49
C GLY A 132 11.59 2.74 0.26
N SER A 133 11.29 2.04 1.33
CA SER A 133 10.28 0.99 1.35
C SER A 133 9.59 0.96 2.70
N GLY A 134 8.38 0.42 2.73
CA GLY A 134 7.60 0.29 3.95
C GLY A 134 6.30 -0.43 3.68
N GLN A 135 5.32 -0.23 4.56
CA GLN A 135 4.01 -0.87 4.46
C GLN A 135 2.90 0.14 4.66
N ILE A 136 1.90 0.12 3.77
CA ILE A 136 0.66 0.88 3.92
C ILE A 136 -0.38 -0.05 4.53
N ARG A 137 -1.01 0.41 5.61
CA ARG A 137 -2.10 -0.29 6.29
C ARG A 137 -3.43 0.32 5.88
N ILE A 138 -4.36 -0.50 5.39
CA ILE A 138 -5.74 -0.09 5.12
C ILE A 138 -6.62 -0.65 6.22
N LEU A 139 -7.27 0.26 6.95
CA LEU A 139 -7.98 -0.05 8.19
C LEU A 139 -9.35 0.61 8.21
N ARG A 140 -10.41 -0.18 8.11
CA ARG A 140 -11.80 0.27 8.23
C ARG A 140 -12.38 -0.05 9.61
N LYS A 141 -13.42 0.70 9.97
CA LYS A 141 -14.11 0.63 11.27
C LYS A 141 -15.07 -0.56 11.40
#